data_AF-A0A946EZK1-F1
#
_entry.id   AF-A0A946EZK1-F1
#
_cell.length_a   1.000
_cell.length_b   1.000
_cell.length_c   1.000
_cell.angle_alpha   90.00
_cell.angle_beta   90.00
_cell.angle_gamma   90.00
#
_symmetry.space_group_name_H-M   'P 1'
#
loop_
_entity.id
_entity.type
_entity.pdbx_description
1 polymer ?
#
loop_
_entity_poly.entity_id
_entity_poly.type
_entity_poly.pdbx_seq_one_letter_code
_entity_poly.pdbx_strand_id
1 'polypeptide(L)'
;MLPLRRPTWLLVLAVMLVFGFYQEKAKIQLNHYAEVVQQNPELCEMSPEMRAVWWNENPQPRRIHYYIMRGTWSGFHGMSLTQLKGLKWGLSVAILLIFFALDGLFLKTTGHIERWPWLVVMYGLAGGVIAVFIAVVPGKSGYGVAHEFLAFLQSPLPSLFIVLVPSLLERMKVRS
;
A
#
# COMPACT_ATOMS: atom_id res chain seq x y z
N MET A 1 23.60 -14.07 -0.89
CA MET A 1 23.61 -13.97 -2.37
C MET A 1 22.27 -14.47 -2.87
N LEU A 2 21.63 -13.79 -3.84
CA LEU A 2 20.37 -14.28 -4.40
C LEU A 2 20.59 -15.59 -5.19
N PRO A 3 19.75 -16.61 -5.02
CA PRO A 3 19.92 -17.88 -5.71
C PRO A 3 19.62 -17.72 -7.21
N LEU A 4 20.67 -17.81 -8.03
CA LEU A 4 20.58 -17.69 -9.50
C LEU A 4 20.05 -18.97 -10.17
N ARG A 5 20.23 -20.14 -9.54
CA ARG A 5 19.83 -21.44 -10.11
C ARG A 5 18.35 -21.75 -9.98
N ARG A 6 17.64 -21.09 -9.06
CA ARG A 6 16.19 -21.22 -8.83
C ARG A 6 15.59 -19.84 -8.63
N PRO A 7 15.30 -19.09 -9.70
CA PRO A 7 14.89 -17.70 -9.62
C PRO A 7 13.42 -17.54 -9.20
N THR A 8 12.89 -18.39 -8.33
CA THR A 8 11.51 -18.29 -7.84
C THR A 8 11.27 -16.97 -7.10
N TRP A 9 12.31 -16.37 -6.54
CA TRP A 9 12.27 -15.04 -5.96
C TRP A 9 11.91 -13.94 -6.98
N LEU A 10 12.26 -14.10 -8.27
CA LEU A 10 11.83 -13.16 -9.33
C LEU A 10 10.32 -13.22 -9.54
N LEU A 11 9.74 -14.41 -9.48
CA LEU A 11 8.29 -14.58 -9.59
C LEU A 11 7.58 -13.91 -8.40
N VAL A 12 8.09 -14.13 -7.18
CA VAL A 12 7.55 -13.47 -5.97
C VAL A 12 7.67 -11.94 -6.10
N LEU A 13 8.82 -11.43 -6.52
CA LEU A 13 9.02 -10.00 -6.72
C LEU A 13 8.07 -9.43 -7.78
N ALA A 14 7.89 -10.14 -8.91
CA ALA A 14 6.92 -9.74 -9.93
C ALA A 14 5.49 -9.69 -9.38
N VAL A 15 5.08 -10.69 -8.58
CA VAL A 15 3.78 -10.69 -7.90
C VAL A 15 3.65 -9.49 -6.96
N MET A 16 4.67 -9.19 -6.15
CA MET A 16 4.66 -8.03 -5.24
C MET A 16 4.54 -6.71 -6.00
N LEU A 17 5.23 -6.55 -7.13
CA LEU A 17 5.16 -5.34 -7.95
C LEU A 17 3.80 -5.18 -8.63
N VAL A 18 3.27 -6.26 -9.23
CA VAL A 18 1.95 -6.25 -9.87
C VAL A 18 0.86 -5.98 -8.83
N PHE A 19 0.90 -6.67 -7.69
CA PHE A 19 -0.03 -6.44 -6.58
C PHE A 19 0.10 -5.00 -6.06
N GLY A 20 1.33 -4.52 -5.86
CA GLY A 20 1.67 -3.15 -5.46
C GLY A 20 1.07 -2.09 -6.38
N PHE A 21 1.09 -2.33 -7.70
CA PHE A 21 0.47 -1.44 -8.68
C PHE A 21 -1.06 -1.41 -8.56
N TYR A 22 -1.71 -2.57 -8.51
CA TYR A 22 -3.17 -2.64 -8.43
C TYR A 22 -3.72 -2.14 -7.10
N GLN A 23 -3.04 -2.42 -5.98
CA GLN A 23 -3.45 -1.90 -4.68
C GLN A 23 -3.36 -0.37 -4.63
N GLU A 24 -2.33 0.22 -5.25
CA GLU A 24 -2.16 1.68 -5.26
C GLU A 24 -3.30 2.33 -6.04
N LYS A 25 -3.62 1.78 -7.21
CA LYS A 25 -4.75 2.21 -8.02
C LYS A 25 -6.07 2.13 -7.24
N ALA A 26 -6.30 1.03 -6.51
CA ALA A 26 -7.50 0.85 -5.70
C ALA A 26 -7.60 1.87 -4.57
N LYS A 27 -6.50 2.12 -3.84
CA LYS A 27 -6.45 3.15 -2.77
C LYS A 27 -6.74 4.54 -3.33
N ILE A 28 -6.16 4.89 -4.48
CA ILE A 28 -6.39 6.21 -5.08
C ILE A 28 -7.85 6.36 -5.53
N GLN A 29 -8.43 5.34 -6.18
CA GLN A 29 -9.85 5.37 -6.58
C GLN A 29 -10.77 5.55 -5.37
N LEU A 30 -10.53 4.80 -4.29
CA LEU A 30 -11.33 4.88 -3.07
C LEU A 30 -11.20 6.26 -2.39
N ASN A 31 -9.98 6.77 -2.25
CA ASN A 31 -9.74 8.09 -1.66
C ASN A 31 -10.41 9.20 -2.48
N HIS A 32 -10.26 9.15 -3.80
CA HIS A 32 -10.86 10.14 -4.69
C HIS A 32 -12.39 10.10 -4.62
N TYR A 33 -12.97 8.91 -4.65
CA TYR A 33 -14.42 8.76 -4.54
C TYR A 33 -14.95 9.30 -3.20
N ALA A 34 -14.31 8.94 -2.09
CA ALA A 34 -14.68 9.44 -0.77
C ALA A 34 -14.53 10.96 -0.65
N GLU A 35 -13.49 11.54 -1.26
CA GLU A 35 -13.26 12.98 -1.31
C GLU A 35 -14.38 13.72 -2.07
N VAL A 36 -14.76 13.22 -3.25
CA VAL A 36 -15.87 13.81 -4.04
C VAL A 36 -17.19 13.73 -3.28
N VAL A 37 -17.51 12.58 -2.67
CA VAL A 37 -18.74 12.42 -1.86
C VAL A 37 -18.72 13.35 -0.64
N GLN A 38 -17.56 13.56 -0.02
CA GLN A 38 -17.44 14.47 1.11
C GLN A 38 -17.63 15.94 0.71
N GLN A 39 -17.22 16.32 -0.51
CA GLN A 39 -17.37 17.68 -1.05
C GLN A 39 -18.78 17.95 -1.60
N ASN A 40 -19.55 16.91 -1.91
CA ASN A 40 -20.90 16.99 -2.47
C ASN A 40 -21.85 16.14 -1.60
N PRO A 41 -22.27 16.62 -0.41
CA PRO A 41 -23.04 15.84 0.54
C PRO A 41 -24.38 15.31 0.00
N GLU A 42 -24.98 16.00 -0.97
CA GLU A 42 -26.21 15.60 -1.66
C GLU A 42 -26.09 14.23 -2.36
N LEU A 43 -24.87 13.83 -2.73
CA LEU A 43 -24.62 12.50 -3.29
C LEU A 43 -24.92 11.39 -2.28
N CYS A 44 -24.85 11.66 -0.97
CA CYS A 44 -25.18 10.66 0.04
C CYS A 44 -26.68 10.35 0.10
N GLU A 45 -27.53 11.28 -0.33
CA GLU A 45 -28.99 11.13 -0.32
C GLU A 45 -29.50 10.44 -1.59
N MET A 46 -28.72 10.48 -2.68
CA MET A 46 -29.03 9.81 -3.93
C MET A 46 -28.99 8.28 -3.79
N SER A 47 -29.82 7.58 -4.56
CA SER A 47 -29.69 6.13 -4.74
C SER A 47 -28.38 5.78 -5.45
N PRO A 48 -27.86 4.55 -5.31
CA PRO A 48 -26.62 4.13 -5.97
C PRO A 48 -26.65 4.33 -7.50
N GLU A 49 -27.80 4.12 -8.13
CA GLU A 49 -28.01 4.28 -9.57
C GLU A 49 -27.91 5.76 -9.96
N MET A 50 -28.57 6.64 -9.20
CA MET A 50 -28.51 8.09 -9.42
C MET A 50 -27.11 8.64 -9.22
N ARG A 51 -26.36 8.13 -8.22
CA ARG A 51 -24.95 8.49 -8.05
C ARG A 51 -24.08 8.04 -9.22
N ALA A 52 -24.34 6.86 -9.76
CA ALA A 52 -23.60 6.36 -10.92
C ALA A 52 -23.86 7.22 -12.16
N VAL A 53 -25.11 7.62 -12.40
CA VAL A 53 -25.48 8.56 -13.47
C VAL A 53 -24.79 9.91 -13.24
N TRP A 54 -24.92 10.49 -12.06
CA TRP A 54 -24.28 11.77 -11.71
C TRP A 54 -22.76 11.72 -11.93
N TRP A 55 -22.10 10.63 -11.53
CA TRP A 55 -20.65 10.46 -11.69
C TRP A 55 -20.22 10.43 -13.16
N ASN A 56 -21.05 9.84 -14.02
CA ASN A 56 -20.79 9.80 -15.46
C ASN A 56 -21.04 11.16 -16.13
N GLU A 57 -22.08 11.88 -15.68
CA GLU A 57 -22.44 13.21 -16.19
C GLU A 57 -21.50 14.32 -15.67
N ASN A 58 -20.86 14.10 -14.52
CA ASN A 58 -19.91 15.01 -13.90
C ASN A 58 -18.54 14.35 -13.77
N PRO A 59 -17.79 14.15 -14.87
CA PRO A 59 -16.51 13.47 -14.83
C PRO A 59 -15.57 14.13 -13.83
N GLN A 60 -15.02 13.33 -12.91
CA GLN A 60 -14.05 13.77 -11.91
C GLN A 60 -12.64 13.23 -12.24
N PRO A 61 -11.99 13.67 -13.34
CA PRO A 61 -10.70 13.12 -13.71
C PRO A 61 -9.63 13.53 -12.70
N ARG A 62 -8.91 12.54 -12.16
CA ARG A 62 -7.74 12.78 -11.31
C ARG A 62 -6.47 12.42 -12.07
N ARG A 63 -5.57 13.39 -12.25
CA ARG A 63 -4.24 13.13 -12.81
C ARG A 63 -3.35 12.52 -11.73
N ILE A 64 -2.75 11.38 -12.02
CA ILE A 64 -1.86 10.64 -11.13
C ILE A 64 -0.58 10.39 -11.91
N HIS A 65 0.41 11.27 -11.72
CA HIS A 65 1.73 11.26 -12.38
C HIS A 65 1.67 10.97 -13.90
N TYR A 66 1.68 9.68 -14.28
CA TYR A 66 1.72 9.17 -15.64
C TYR A 66 0.36 8.73 -16.23
N TYR A 67 -0.74 8.73 -15.47
CA TYR A 67 -2.07 8.36 -15.96
C TYR A 67 -3.18 9.29 -15.47
N ILE A 68 -4.29 9.34 -16.22
CA ILE A 68 -5.50 10.06 -15.83
C ILE A 68 -6.56 9.02 -15.46
N MET A 69 -7.00 9.06 -14.21
CA MET A 69 -8.09 8.24 -13.73
C MET A 69 -9.42 8.86 -14.17
N ARG A 70 -10.15 8.19 -15.06
CA ARG A 70 -11.41 8.70 -15.64
C ARG A 70 -12.67 8.08 -15.02
N GLY A 71 -12.52 7.07 -14.18
CA GLY A 71 -13.63 6.31 -13.63
C GLY A 71 -13.35 5.77 -12.23
N THR A 72 -14.44 5.35 -11.59
CA THR A 72 -14.44 4.78 -10.24
C THR A 72 -14.90 3.31 -10.28
N TRP A 73 -14.80 2.61 -9.16
CA TRP A 73 -15.38 1.28 -9.04
C TRP A 73 -16.87 1.40 -8.70
N SER A 74 -17.72 0.71 -9.46
CA SER A 74 -19.19 0.82 -9.34
C SER A 74 -19.71 0.46 -7.94
N GLY A 75 -19.02 -0.43 -7.23
CA GLY A 75 -19.39 -0.80 -5.86
C GLY A 75 -19.36 0.36 -4.87
N PHE A 76 -18.57 1.42 -5.13
CA PHE A 76 -18.54 2.59 -4.24
C PHE A 76 -19.84 3.39 -4.24
N HIS A 77 -20.64 3.32 -5.31
CA HIS A 77 -21.92 4.04 -5.38
C HIS A 77 -22.92 3.58 -4.33
N GLY A 78 -22.86 2.30 -3.94
CA GLY A 78 -23.70 1.72 -2.90
C GLY A 78 -23.24 1.99 -1.46
N MET A 79 -22.12 2.68 -1.27
CA MET A 79 -21.51 2.85 0.06
C MET A 79 -21.76 4.23 0.64
N SER A 80 -21.99 4.30 1.95
CA SER A 80 -21.97 5.53 2.72
C SER A 80 -20.54 6.01 2.98
N LEU A 81 -20.36 7.28 3.38
CA LEU A 81 -19.04 7.82 3.72
C LEU A 81 -18.36 7.04 4.85
N THR A 82 -19.13 6.56 5.83
CA THR A 82 -18.61 5.72 6.92
C THR A 82 -18.13 4.36 6.40
N GLN A 83 -18.88 3.74 5.49
CA GLN A 83 -18.47 2.48 4.85
C GLN A 83 -17.22 2.65 3.98
N LEU A 84 -17.10 3.76 3.23
CA LEU A 84 -15.90 4.06 2.44
C LEU A 84 -14.67 4.28 3.32
N LYS A 85 -14.82 4.98 4.46
CA LYS A 85 -13.75 5.14 5.46
C LYS A 85 -13.35 3.79 6.05
N GLY A 86 -14.34 2.96 6.42
CA GLY A 86 -14.10 1.60 6.92
C GLY A 86 -13.36 0.73 5.89
N LEU A 87 -13.79 0.78 4.62
CA LEU A 87 -13.15 0.08 3.52
C LEU A 87 -11.71 0.56 3.31
N LYS A 88 -11.43 1.86 3.43
CA LYS A 88 -10.07 2.40 3.30
C LYS A 88 -9.14 1.83 4.35
N TRP A 89 -9.57 1.79 5.60
CA TRP A 89 -8.79 1.21 6.70
C TRP A 89 -8.65 -0.30 6.55
N GLY A 90 -9.74 -1.00 6.26
CA GLY A 90 -9.74 -2.46 6.05
C GLY A 90 -8.83 -2.87 4.91
N LEU A 91 -8.86 -2.15 3.78
CA LEU A 91 -7.98 -2.37 2.64
C LEU A 91 -6.51 -2.15 3.02
N SER A 92 -6.21 -1.08 3.79
CA SER A 92 -4.84 -0.79 4.22
C SER A 92 -4.27 -1.89 5.13
N VAL A 93 -5.08 -2.41 6.06
CA VAL A 93 -4.70 -3.55 6.92
C VAL A 93 -4.52 -4.83 6.09
N ALA A 94 -5.45 -5.13 5.19
CA ALA A 94 -5.37 -6.31 4.34
C ALA A 94 -4.12 -6.29 3.45
N ILE A 95 -3.81 -5.17 2.81
CA ILE A 95 -2.60 -4.99 1.99
C ILE A 95 -1.35 -5.18 2.85
N LEU A 96 -1.32 -4.61 4.06
CA LEU A 96 -0.18 -4.76 4.97
C LEU A 96 0.08 -6.24 5.33
N LEU A 97 -0.98 -7.00 5.64
CA LEU A 97 -0.86 -8.43 5.94
C LEU A 97 -0.40 -9.25 4.73
N ILE A 98 -0.91 -8.92 3.54
CA ILE A 98 -0.50 -9.56 2.29
C ILE A 98 0.98 -9.29 2.00
N PHE A 99 1.45 -8.03 2.14
CA PHE A 99 2.86 -7.69 1.95
C PHE A 99 3.75 -8.37 2.98
N PHE A 100 3.34 -8.44 4.23
CA PHE A 100 4.09 -9.18 5.26
C PHE A 100 4.25 -10.67 4.90
N ALA A 101 3.19 -11.31 4.40
CA ALA A 101 3.26 -12.69 3.92
C ALA A 101 4.14 -12.85 2.68
N LEU A 102 4.05 -11.91 1.72
CA LEU A 102 4.87 -11.90 0.51
C LEU A 102 6.35 -11.67 0.82
N ASP A 103 6.67 -10.78 1.77
CA ASP A 103 8.03 -10.56 2.27
C ASP A 103 8.61 -11.84 2.87
N GLY A 104 7.82 -12.56 3.68
CA GLY A 104 8.20 -13.88 4.20
C GLY A 104 8.48 -14.91 3.11
N LEU A 105 7.60 -14.95 2.11
CA LEU A 105 7.77 -15.81 0.93
C LEU A 105 9.02 -15.42 0.12
N PHE A 106 9.32 -14.12 0.03
CA PHE A 106 10.52 -13.62 -0.62
C PHE A 106 11.78 -14.05 0.13
N LEU A 107 11.81 -13.91 1.47
CA LEU A 107 12.92 -14.41 2.29
C LEU A 107 13.10 -15.94 2.13
N LYS A 108 12.00 -16.69 2.10
CA LYS A 108 12.03 -18.14 1.86
C LYS A 108 12.62 -18.49 0.48
N THR A 109 12.18 -17.83 -0.57
CA THR A 109 12.62 -18.12 -1.95
C THR A 109 14.04 -17.64 -2.25
N THR A 110 14.53 -16.64 -1.51
CA THR A 110 15.92 -16.19 -1.56
C THR A 110 16.87 -17.00 -0.69
N GLY A 111 16.36 -17.97 0.09
CA GLY A 111 17.16 -18.80 0.98
C GLY A 111 17.62 -18.06 2.25
N HIS A 112 16.91 -17.00 2.62
CA HIS A 112 17.21 -16.11 3.75
C HIS A 112 16.10 -16.09 4.80
N ILE A 113 15.38 -17.20 4.97
CA ILE A 113 14.25 -17.29 5.93
C ILE A 113 14.71 -17.10 7.38
N GLU A 114 15.97 -17.41 7.69
CA GLU A 114 16.59 -17.14 9.00
C GLU A 114 16.55 -15.65 9.39
N ARG A 115 16.37 -14.75 8.41
CA ARG A 115 16.25 -13.32 8.63
C ARG A 115 14.82 -12.86 8.96
N TRP A 116 13.86 -13.78 9.04
CA TRP A 116 12.47 -13.49 9.43
C TRP A 116 12.33 -12.66 10.72
N PRO A 117 13.11 -12.89 11.80
CA PRO A 117 13.03 -12.04 12.99
C PRO A 117 13.29 -10.56 12.70
N TRP A 118 14.19 -10.24 11.76
CA TRP A 118 14.45 -8.87 11.33
C TRP A 118 13.27 -8.26 10.58
N LEU A 119 12.52 -9.06 9.83
CA LEU A 119 11.27 -8.61 9.20
C LEU A 119 10.23 -8.25 10.24
N VAL A 120 10.05 -9.09 11.26
CA VAL A 120 9.12 -8.83 12.37
C VAL A 120 9.52 -7.56 13.12
N VAL A 121 10.81 -7.40 13.44
CA VAL A 121 11.33 -6.18 14.09
C VAL A 121 11.09 -4.95 13.23
N MET A 122 11.35 -5.03 11.91
CA MET A 122 11.13 -3.92 10.99
C MET A 122 9.67 -3.48 10.93
N TYR A 123 8.74 -4.44 10.80
CA TYR A 123 7.30 -4.17 10.82
C TYR A 123 6.85 -3.62 12.19
N GLY A 124 7.35 -4.17 13.29
CA GLY A 124 7.05 -3.72 14.64
C GLY A 124 7.52 -2.29 14.90
N LEU A 125 8.76 -1.96 14.50
CA LEU A 125 9.32 -0.61 14.65
C LEU A 125 8.59 0.41 13.78
N ALA A 126 8.37 0.10 12.50
CA ALA A 126 7.63 0.97 11.59
C ALA A 126 6.19 1.17 12.06
N GLY A 127 5.52 0.10 12.51
CA GLY A 127 4.19 0.17 13.12
C GLY A 127 4.15 1.02 14.39
N GLY A 128 5.18 0.90 15.25
CA GLY A 128 5.36 1.74 16.43
C GLY A 128 5.52 3.22 16.07
N VAL A 129 6.35 3.54 15.08
CA VAL A 129 6.52 4.91 14.56
C VAL A 129 5.19 5.44 14.03
N ILE A 130 4.47 4.67 13.22
CA ILE A 130 3.13 5.04 12.73
C ILE A 130 2.19 5.37 13.90
N ALA A 131 2.10 4.50 14.91
CA ALA A 131 1.23 4.69 16.06
C ALA A 131 1.60 5.94 16.87
N VAL A 132 2.88 6.15 17.14
CA VAL A 132 3.38 7.33 17.87
C VAL A 132 3.08 8.60 17.11
N PHE A 133 3.38 8.65 15.80
CA PHE A 133 3.15 9.87 15.01
C PHE A 133 1.66 10.18 14.86
N ILE A 134 0.79 9.19 14.70
CA ILE A 134 -0.66 9.40 14.67
C ILE A 134 -1.18 9.92 16.01
N ALA A 135 -0.66 9.40 17.13
CA ALA A 135 -1.13 9.76 18.47
C ALA A 135 -0.59 11.12 18.97
N VAL A 136 0.66 11.45 18.65
CA VAL A 136 1.38 12.57 19.26
C VAL A 136 1.49 13.78 18.33
N VAL A 137 1.49 13.57 17.01
CA VAL A 137 1.68 14.67 16.03
C VAL A 137 0.37 14.96 15.31
N PRO A 138 -0.37 16.00 15.72
CA PRO A 138 -1.66 16.31 15.12
C PRO A 138 -1.51 16.84 13.69
N GLY A 139 -2.53 16.56 12.88
CA GLY A 139 -2.67 17.14 11.55
C GLY A 139 -1.82 16.47 10.47
N LYS A 140 -1.53 17.24 9.42
CA LYS A 140 -0.96 16.73 8.16
C LYS A 140 0.47 16.19 8.30
N SER A 141 1.24 16.71 9.26
CA SER A 141 2.64 16.32 9.45
C SER A 141 2.76 14.89 10.01
N GLY A 142 2.03 14.58 11.09
CA GLY A 142 2.01 13.23 11.67
C GLY A 142 1.44 12.20 10.70
N TYR A 143 0.36 12.58 9.99
CA TYR A 143 -0.21 11.75 8.95
C TYR A 143 0.76 11.46 7.79
N GLY A 144 1.54 12.46 7.36
CA GLY A 144 2.51 12.31 6.28
C GLY A 144 3.59 11.27 6.62
N VAL A 145 4.19 11.36 7.81
CA VAL A 145 5.21 10.39 8.24
C VAL A 145 4.61 8.98 8.37
N ALA A 146 3.45 8.85 9.02
CA ALA A 146 2.75 7.57 9.13
C ALA A 146 2.42 6.96 7.76
N HIS A 147 2.06 7.80 6.78
CA HIS A 147 1.78 7.38 5.43
C HIS A 147 3.03 6.83 4.72
N GLU A 148 4.18 7.51 4.83
CA GLU A 148 5.44 7.05 4.22
C GLU A 148 5.90 5.70 4.79
N PHE A 149 5.84 5.52 6.11
CA PHE A 149 6.17 4.23 6.73
C PHE A 149 5.19 3.13 6.33
N LEU A 150 3.89 3.45 6.23
CA LEU A 150 2.91 2.48 5.75
C LEU A 150 3.16 2.11 4.28
N ALA A 151 3.48 3.09 3.43
CA ALA A 151 3.83 2.85 2.03
C ALA A 151 5.10 1.98 1.90
N PHE A 152 6.10 2.22 2.75
CA PHE A 152 7.29 1.37 2.85
C PHE A 152 6.92 -0.09 3.18
N LEU A 153 6.09 -0.32 4.21
CA LEU A 153 5.66 -1.66 4.60
C LEU A 153 4.75 -2.33 3.54
N GLN A 154 4.02 -1.56 2.75
CA GLN A 154 3.17 -2.05 1.66
C GLN A 154 3.92 -2.13 0.32
N SER A 155 5.22 -2.43 0.36
CA SER A 155 6.08 -2.51 -0.83
C SER A 155 7.06 -3.69 -0.72
N PRO A 156 7.80 -4.04 -1.79
CA PRO A 156 8.86 -5.03 -1.71
C PRO A 156 10.12 -4.57 -0.94
N LEU A 157 10.17 -3.31 -0.52
CA LEU A 157 11.35 -2.74 0.10
C LEU A 157 11.77 -3.47 1.38
N PRO A 158 10.88 -3.81 2.35
CA PRO A 158 11.30 -4.43 3.61
C PRO A 158 12.16 -5.68 3.42
N SER A 159 11.69 -6.63 2.61
CA SER A 159 12.43 -7.86 2.33
C SER A 159 13.66 -7.63 1.45
N LEU A 160 13.61 -6.71 0.48
CA LEU A 160 14.78 -6.31 -0.31
C LEU A 160 15.89 -5.72 0.57
N PHE A 161 15.56 -4.83 1.51
CA PHE A 161 16.50 -4.24 2.45
C PHE A 161 17.19 -5.33 3.29
N ILE A 162 16.42 -6.27 3.82
CA ILE A 162 16.94 -7.38 4.64
C ILE A 162 17.90 -8.28 3.86
N VAL A 163 17.63 -8.53 2.57
CA VAL A 163 18.47 -9.40 1.75
C VAL A 163 19.71 -8.67 1.22
N LEU A 164 19.53 -7.45 0.70
CA LEU A 164 20.55 -6.74 -0.06
C LEU A 164 21.54 -5.97 0.81
N VAL A 165 21.10 -5.28 1.87
CA VAL A 165 22.00 -4.42 2.65
C VAL A 165 23.17 -5.19 3.28
N PRO A 166 22.96 -6.32 3.99
CA PRO A 166 24.07 -7.09 4.53
C PRO A 166 25.01 -7.61 3.42
N SER A 167 24.44 -8.05 2.30
CA SER A 167 25.18 -8.56 1.16
C SER A 167 26.08 -7.49 0.49
N LEU A 168 25.64 -6.22 0.50
CA LEU A 168 26.42 -5.10 -0.01
C LEU A 168 27.55 -4.70 0.96
N LEU A 169 27.25 -4.66 2.26
CA LEU A 169 28.24 -4.33 3.31
C LEU A 169 29.37 -5.36 3.37
N GLU A 170 29.06 -6.65 3.24
CA GLU A 170 30.06 -7.72 3.16
C GLU A 170 31.01 -7.52 1.97
N ARG A 171 30.47 -7.12 0.80
CA ARG A 171 31.29 -6.87 -0.40
C ARG A 171 32.21 -5.66 -0.26
N MET A 172 31.77 -4.63 0.47
CA MET A 172 32.62 -3.47 0.73
C MET A 172 33.78 -3.83 1.65
N LYS A 173 33.55 -4.65 2.67
CA LYS A 173 34.61 -5.15 3.58
C LYS A 173 35.61 -6.08 2.90
N VAL A 174 35.19 -6.88 1.91
CA VAL A 174 36.10 -7.78 1.17
C VAL A 174 36.96 -7.01 0.14
N ARG A 175 36.57 -5.78 -0.22
CA ARG A 175 37.30 -4.93 -1.18
C ARG A 175 38.19 -3.87 -0.53
N SER A 176 38.17 -3.72 0.79
CA SER A 176 39.04 -2.85 1.59
C SER A 176 40.21 -3.63 2.16
#